data_AF-A0A328J346-F1
#
_entry.id   AF-A0A328J346-F1
#
_cell.length_a   1.000
_cell.length_b   1.000
_cell.length_c   1.000
_cell.angle_alpha   90.00
_cell.angle_beta   90.00
_cell.angle_gamma   90.00
#
_symmetry.space_group_name_H-M   'P 1'
#
loop_
_entity.id
_entity.type
_entity.pdbx_description
1 polymer ?
#
loop_
_entity_poly.entity_id
_entity_poly.type
_entity_poly.pdbx_seq_one_letter_code
_entity_poly.pdbx_strand_id
1 'polypeptide(L)'
;MKKREHGAISVVQARRREKAYLHLTSIATVVGLLSVSLIIIANQMSDSVLQNPESVRLVFVMGIALAPVSFVIYIFAHIAAIAAQRRGWNFVVGFLSSLQTIISLFFARDILLIDSSSRLSYQTPNWSSYVLWSILIASLLLTLTLGIYSRKSV
;
A
#
# COMPACT_ATOMS: atom_id res chain seq x y z
N MET A 1 -26.99 19.42 32.06
CA MET A 1 -25.67 18.80 31.82
C MET A 1 -24.85 19.74 30.93
N LYS A 2 -23.76 20.31 31.46
CA LYS A 2 -22.91 21.32 30.78
C LYS A 2 -22.13 20.67 29.63
N LYS A 3 -22.26 21.24 28.41
CA LYS A 3 -21.39 20.96 27.26
C LYS A 3 -19.93 21.14 27.68
N ARG A 4 -19.13 20.06 27.65
CA ARG A 4 -17.68 20.16 27.73
C ARG A 4 -17.19 20.82 26.45
N GLU A 5 -16.88 22.10 26.55
CA GLU A 5 -16.09 22.83 25.58
C GLU A 5 -14.79 22.06 25.38
N HIS A 6 -14.66 21.45 24.20
CA HIS A 6 -13.40 20.84 23.79
C HIS A 6 -12.43 22.00 23.62
N GLY A 7 -11.54 22.15 24.60
CA GLY A 7 -10.60 23.25 24.72
C GLY A 7 -9.90 23.53 23.41
N ALA A 8 -9.72 24.82 23.12
CA ALA A 8 -9.02 25.34 21.96
C ALA A 8 -7.75 24.52 21.69
N ILE A 9 -7.79 23.68 20.66
CA ILE A 9 -6.59 22.99 20.19
C ILE A 9 -5.63 24.11 19.79
N SER A 10 -4.45 24.15 20.43
CA SER A 10 -3.41 25.10 20.07
C SER A 10 -3.21 25.06 18.55
N VAL A 11 -3.18 26.23 17.91
CA VAL A 11 -2.97 26.37 16.46
C VAL A 11 -1.74 25.57 16.00
N VAL A 12 -0.74 25.44 16.87
CA VAL A 12 0.47 24.63 16.66
C VAL A 12 0.15 23.13 16.56
N GLN A 13 -0.73 22.61 17.42
CA GLN A 13 -1.12 21.20 17.43
C GLN A 13 -2.02 20.84 16.24
N ALA A 14 -2.92 21.75 15.82
CA ALA A 14 -3.70 21.60 14.60
C ALA A 14 -2.80 21.55 13.37
N ARG A 15 -1.82 22.46 13.25
CA ARG A 15 -0.86 22.50 12.13
C ARG A 15 0.07 21.29 12.10
N ARG A 16 0.46 20.74 13.27
CA ARG A 16 1.25 19.49 13.36
C ARG A 16 0.45 18.29 12.86
N ARG A 17 -0.82 18.18 13.23
CA ARG A 17 -1.71 17.10 12.72
C ARG A 17 -1.91 17.20 11.22
N GLU A 18 -2.03 18.41 10.70
CA GLU A 18 -2.18 18.65 9.26
C GLU A 18 -0.94 18.21 8.45
N LYS A 19 0.26 18.47 8.97
CA LYS A 19 1.49 18.00 8.31
C LYS A 19 1.68 16.48 8.42
N ALA A 20 1.27 15.88 9.53
CA ALA A 20 1.52 14.46 9.80
C ALA A 20 0.87 13.54 8.76
N TYR A 21 -0.40 13.76 8.40
CA TYR A 21 -1.07 12.90 7.41
C TYR A 21 -0.45 13.03 6.01
N LEU A 22 -0.03 14.24 5.62
CA LEU A 22 0.66 14.48 4.35
C LEU A 22 2.00 13.77 4.29
N HIS A 23 2.81 13.90 5.34
CA HIS A 23 4.11 13.22 5.41
C HIS A 23 3.95 11.70 5.39
N LEU A 24 3.02 11.15 6.17
CA LEU A 24 2.76 9.71 6.18
C LEU A 24 2.25 9.21 4.83
N THR A 25 1.35 9.96 4.18
CA THR A 25 0.89 9.62 2.83
C THR A 25 2.05 9.60 1.85
N SER A 26 2.91 10.63 1.87
CA SER A 26 4.07 10.72 0.99
C SER A 26 5.06 9.58 1.19
N ILE A 27 5.39 9.25 2.45
CA ILE A 27 6.28 8.13 2.77
C ILE A 27 5.66 6.81 2.29
N ALA A 28 4.37 6.58 2.55
CA ALA A 28 3.67 5.38 2.09
C ALA A 28 3.70 5.23 0.56
N THR A 29 3.48 6.34 -0.16
CA THR A 29 3.57 6.37 -1.63
C THR A 29 4.98 6.08 -2.11
N VAL A 30 6.02 6.63 -1.50
CA VAL A 30 7.42 6.38 -1.90
C VAL A 30 7.80 4.92 -1.69
N VAL A 31 7.55 4.37 -0.49
CA VAL A 31 7.81 2.95 -0.18
C VAL A 31 7.00 2.05 -1.12
N GLY A 32 5.78 2.47 -1.42
CA GLY A 32 4.88 1.74 -2.28
C GLY A 32 5.26 1.73 -3.76
N LEU A 33 5.72 2.87 -4.28
CA LEU A 33 6.29 2.96 -5.62
C LEU A 33 7.56 2.11 -5.72
N LEU A 34 8.43 2.13 -4.71
CA LEU A 34 9.61 1.27 -4.67
C LEU A 34 9.23 -0.21 -4.74
N SER A 35 8.23 -0.63 -3.96
CA SER A 35 7.67 -1.99 -4.02
C SER A 35 7.18 -2.36 -5.42
N VAL A 36 6.35 -1.51 -6.04
CA VAL A 36 5.85 -1.71 -7.41
C VAL A 36 6.99 -1.79 -8.42
N SER A 37 7.95 -0.87 -8.35
CA SER A 37 9.10 -0.84 -9.25
C SER A 37 9.92 -2.12 -9.17
N LEU A 38 10.18 -2.65 -7.96
CA LEU A 38 10.90 -3.92 -7.81
C LEU A 38 10.12 -5.09 -8.42
N ILE A 39 8.80 -5.14 -8.26
CA ILE A 39 7.96 -6.18 -8.86
C ILE A 39 8.00 -6.08 -10.40
N ILE A 40 7.90 -4.87 -10.95
CA ILE A 40 8.01 -4.64 -12.41
C ILE A 40 9.39 -5.05 -12.91
N ILE A 41 10.45 -4.67 -12.21
CA ILE A 41 11.82 -5.05 -12.57
C ILE A 41 11.95 -6.57 -12.55
N ALA A 42 11.47 -7.27 -11.51
CA ALA A 42 11.52 -8.73 -11.47
C ALA A 42 10.75 -9.38 -12.62
N ASN A 43 9.60 -8.82 -13.01
CA ASN A 43 8.84 -9.29 -14.17
C ASN A 43 9.64 -9.10 -15.48
N GLN A 44 10.20 -7.91 -15.72
CA GLN A 44 11.05 -7.66 -16.89
C GLN A 44 12.32 -8.52 -16.92
N MET A 45 12.93 -8.74 -15.75
CA MET A 45 14.09 -9.62 -15.59
C MET A 45 13.73 -11.08 -15.91
N SER A 46 12.51 -11.51 -15.57
CA SER A 46 12.00 -12.85 -15.87
C SER A 46 11.91 -13.12 -17.37
N ASP A 47 11.52 -12.12 -18.17
CA ASP A 47 11.44 -12.22 -19.63
C ASP A 47 12.83 -12.27 -20.29
N SER A 48 13.87 -11.81 -19.59
CA SER A 48 15.25 -11.84 -20.09
C SER A 48 15.95 -13.17 -19.76
N VAL A 49 15.99 -14.07 -20.75
CA VAL A 49 16.54 -15.46 -20.67
C VAL A 49 17.99 -15.55 -20.14
N LEU A 50 18.74 -14.45 -20.11
CA LEU A 50 20.15 -14.39 -19.68
C LEU A 50 20.36 -14.15 -18.18
N GLN A 51 19.31 -13.89 -17.40
CA GLN A 51 19.49 -13.45 -16.01
C GLN A 51 19.47 -14.58 -14.96
N ASN A 52 20.25 -14.39 -13.90
CA ASN A 52 20.34 -15.33 -12.79
C ASN A 52 18.98 -15.42 -12.06
N PRO A 53 18.35 -16.59 -11.98
CA PRO A 53 17.02 -16.75 -11.40
C PRO A 53 16.96 -16.43 -9.90
N GLU A 54 18.06 -16.59 -9.16
CA GLU A 54 18.10 -16.21 -7.75
C GLU A 54 18.02 -14.69 -7.57
N SER A 55 18.60 -13.92 -8.50
CA SER A 55 18.49 -12.45 -8.51
C SER A 55 17.04 -12.01 -8.79
N VAL A 56 16.37 -12.63 -9.76
CA VAL A 56 14.95 -12.37 -10.08
C VAL A 56 14.09 -12.61 -8.85
N ARG A 57 14.28 -13.78 -8.21
CA ARG A 57 13.56 -14.16 -7.00
C ARG A 57 13.79 -13.18 -5.86
N LEU A 58 15.04 -12.76 -5.62
CA LEU A 58 15.37 -11.82 -4.55
C LEU A 58 14.68 -10.46 -4.77
N VAL A 59 14.78 -9.90 -5.97
CA VAL A 59 14.14 -8.63 -6.32
C VAL A 59 12.62 -8.73 -6.15
N PHE A 60 12.02 -9.84 -6.62
CA PHE A 60 10.59 -10.07 -6.47
C PHE A 60 10.15 -10.15 -5.01
N VAL A 61 10.85 -10.95 -4.19
CA VAL A 61 10.53 -11.12 -2.77
C VAL A 61 10.67 -9.81 -2.01
N MET A 62 11.70 -9.00 -2.30
CA MET A 62 11.85 -7.66 -1.72
C MET A 62 10.69 -6.74 -2.11
N GLY A 63 10.29 -6.75 -3.38
CA GLY A 63 9.13 -6.01 -3.86
C GLY A 63 7.85 -6.38 -3.10
N ILE A 64 7.57 -7.68 -2.95
CA ILE A 64 6.40 -8.17 -2.21
C ILE A 64 6.50 -7.85 -0.71
N ALA A 65 7.67 -7.94 -0.09
CA ALA A 65 7.86 -7.64 1.32
C ALA A 65 7.63 -6.16 1.67
N LEU A 66 7.94 -5.25 0.73
CA LEU A 66 7.68 -3.81 0.91
C LEU A 66 6.20 -3.42 0.76
N ALA A 67 5.38 -4.23 0.08
CA ALA A 67 3.96 -3.93 -0.11
C ALA A 67 3.18 -3.86 1.23
N PRO A 68 3.30 -4.83 2.16
CA PRO A 68 2.73 -4.73 3.51
C PRO A 68 3.25 -3.52 4.29
N VAL A 69 4.53 -3.19 4.17
CA VAL A 69 5.13 -2.04 4.86
C VAL A 69 4.48 -0.74 4.39
N SER A 70 4.36 -0.54 3.08
CA SER A 70 3.64 0.60 2.49
C SER A 70 2.19 0.64 2.98
N PHE A 71 1.48 -0.49 2.99
CA PHE A 71 0.10 -0.58 3.45
C PHE A 71 -0.08 -0.17 4.92
N VAL A 72 0.81 -0.61 5.80
CA VAL A 72 0.79 -0.21 7.22
C VAL A 72 0.97 1.31 7.38
N ILE A 73 1.86 1.92 6.59
CA ILE A 73 2.06 3.37 6.62
C ILE A 73 0.80 4.10 6.11
N TYR A 74 0.10 3.57 5.10
CA TYR A 74 -1.19 4.10 4.66
C TYR A 74 -2.26 4.02 5.76
N ILE A 75 -2.29 2.96 6.58
CA ILE A 75 -3.19 2.88 7.75
C ILE A 75 -2.90 4.02 8.73
N PHE A 76 -1.62 4.28 9.04
CA PHE A 76 -1.25 5.43 9.88
C PHE A 76 -1.64 6.77 9.24
N ALA A 77 -1.51 6.91 7.92
CA ALA A 77 -1.94 8.09 7.19
C ALA A 77 -3.46 8.32 7.31
N HIS A 78 -4.26 7.25 7.24
CA HIS A 78 -5.71 7.30 7.49
C HIS A 78 -6.03 7.79 8.91
N ILE A 79 -5.38 7.22 9.93
CA ILE A 79 -5.58 7.61 11.33
C ILE A 79 -5.24 9.10 11.52
N ALA A 80 -4.11 9.55 10.95
CA ALA A 80 -3.68 10.94 11.01
C ALA A 80 -4.67 11.89 10.29
N ALA A 81 -5.20 11.48 9.13
CA ALA A 81 -6.19 12.26 8.39
C ALA A 81 -7.52 12.38 9.15
N ILE A 82 -7.97 11.32 9.82
CA ILE A 82 -9.15 11.33 10.70
C ILE A 82 -8.92 12.29 11.88
N ALA A 83 -7.75 12.21 12.53
CA ALA A 83 -7.38 13.07 13.65
C ALA A 83 -7.28 14.57 13.26
N ALA A 84 -6.99 14.85 11.99
CA ALA A 84 -6.97 16.19 11.40
C ALA A 84 -8.32 16.62 10.80
N GLN A 85 -9.38 15.81 10.92
CA GLN A 85 -10.71 16.03 10.34
C GLN A 85 -10.71 16.21 8.81
N ARG A 86 -9.68 15.74 8.10
CA ARG A 86 -9.55 15.81 6.63
C ARG A 86 -10.20 14.60 5.98
N ARG A 87 -11.52 14.50 6.06
CA ARG A 87 -12.26 13.29 5.67
C ARG A 87 -12.13 12.92 4.18
N GLY A 88 -12.07 13.91 3.28
CA GLY A 88 -11.83 13.67 1.85
C GLY A 88 -10.48 13.03 1.56
N TRP A 89 -9.49 13.21 2.45
CA TRP A 89 -8.16 12.64 2.27
C TRP A 89 -8.14 11.12 2.44
N ASN A 90 -9.06 10.55 3.21
CA ASN A 90 -9.17 9.10 3.35
C ASN A 90 -9.49 8.42 2.02
N PHE A 91 -10.30 9.04 1.15
CA PHE A 91 -10.54 8.50 -0.18
C PHE A 91 -9.27 8.49 -1.03
N VAL A 92 -8.47 9.56 -0.96
CA VAL A 92 -7.20 9.66 -1.70
C VAL A 92 -6.22 8.60 -1.24
N VAL A 93 -6.01 8.46 0.08
CA VAL A 93 -5.11 7.46 0.67
C VAL A 93 -5.54 6.04 0.29
N GLY A 94 -6.85 5.75 0.40
CA GLY A 94 -7.41 4.46 0.06
C GLY A 94 -7.30 4.12 -1.43
N PHE A 95 -7.54 5.12 -2.30
CA PHE A 95 -7.35 4.99 -3.74
C PHE A 95 -5.89 4.71 -4.10
N LEU A 96 -4.94 5.48 -3.56
CA LEU A 96 -3.51 5.29 -3.81
C LEU A 96 -3.04 3.89 -3.39
N SER A 97 -3.41 3.44 -2.19
CA SER A 97 -3.10 2.09 -1.70
C SER A 97 -3.69 1.00 -2.61
N SER A 98 -4.92 1.17 -3.06
CA SER A 98 -5.60 0.18 -3.91
C SER A 98 -4.97 0.14 -5.31
N LEU A 99 -4.71 1.30 -5.92
CA LEU A 99 -4.08 1.42 -7.23
C LEU A 99 -2.70 0.76 -7.26
N GLN A 100 -1.87 1.04 -6.26
CA GLN A 100 -0.55 0.43 -6.12
C GLN A 100 -0.62 -1.10 -6.04
N THR A 101 -1.60 -1.62 -5.31
CA THR A 101 -1.78 -3.07 -5.14
C THR A 101 -2.30 -3.73 -6.42
N ILE A 102 -3.20 -3.06 -7.15
CA ILE A 102 -3.67 -3.52 -8.46
C ILE A 102 -2.51 -3.62 -9.47
N ILE A 103 -1.67 -2.59 -9.54
CA ILE A 103 -0.49 -2.60 -10.43
C ILE A 103 0.45 -3.74 -10.01
N SER A 104 0.70 -3.90 -8.70
CA SER A 104 1.53 -5.00 -8.19
C SER A 104 0.97 -6.37 -8.58
N LEU A 105 -0.35 -6.57 -8.48
CA LEU A 105 -1.01 -7.82 -8.87
C LEU A 105 -0.92 -8.13 -10.36
N PHE A 106 -0.87 -7.09 -11.20
CA PHE A 106 -0.72 -7.27 -12.65
C PHE A 106 0.68 -7.79 -12.99
N PHE A 107 1.73 -7.18 -12.43
CA PHE A 107 3.11 -7.54 -12.71
C PHE A 107 3.67 -8.69 -11.86
N ALA A 108 3.02 -9.05 -10.75
CA ALA A 108 3.41 -10.22 -9.96
C ALA A 108 3.02 -11.56 -10.62
N ARG A 109 2.44 -11.52 -11.82
CA ARG A 109 2.11 -12.70 -12.62
C ARG A 109 3.32 -13.14 -13.44
N ASP A 110 3.36 -14.45 -13.70
CA ASP A 110 4.27 -15.07 -14.66
C ASP A 110 5.73 -14.67 -14.44
N ILE A 111 6.22 -14.89 -13.22
CA ILE A 111 7.62 -14.63 -12.84
C ILE A 111 8.42 -15.91 -12.97
N LEU A 112 9.62 -15.81 -13.55
CA LEU A 112 10.50 -16.94 -13.75
C LEU A 112 11.09 -17.39 -12.41
N LEU A 113 10.67 -18.56 -11.94
CA LEU A 113 11.07 -19.13 -10.66
C LEU A 113 11.45 -20.61 -10.80
N ILE A 114 12.21 -21.11 -9.84
CA ILE A 114 12.55 -22.53 -9.74
C ILE A 114 11.35 -23.28 -9.15
N ASP A 115 10.82 -24.23 -9.91
CA ASP A 115 9.71 -25.08 -9.51
C ASP A 115 10.15 -26.20 -8.54
N SER A 116 9.17 -26.88 -7.94
CA SER A 116 9.30 -28.13 -7.17
C SER A 116 10.11 -29.23 -7.88
N SER A 117 10.09 -29.22 -9.21
CA SER A 117 10.86 -30.11 -10.08
C SER A 117 12.31 -29.65 -10.32
N SER A 118 12.78 -28.61 -9.62
CA SER A 118 14.07 -27.91 -9.79
C SER A 118 14.29 -27.29 -11.17
N ARG A 119 13.21 -27.13 -11.97
CA ARG A 119 13.24 -26.52 -13.30
C ARG A 119 12.80 -25.07 -13.24
N LEU A 120 13.38 -24.24 -14.11
CA LEU A 120 12.94 -22.87 -14.32
C LEU A 120 11.61 -22.87 -15.07
N SER A 121 10.60 -22.22 -14.49
CA SER A 121 9.29 -22.06 -15.11
C SER A 121 8.67 -20.73 -14.72
N TYR A 122 7.86 -20.17 -15.61
CA TYR A 122 7.04 -19.01 -15.31
C TYR A 122 5.91 -19.43 -14.38
N GLN A 123 5.86 -18.81 -13.21
CA GLN A 123 4.86 -19.11 -12.20
C GLN A 123 4.31 -17.81 -11.61
N THR A 124 3.04 -17.85 -11.22
CA THR A 124 2.45 -16.83 -10.36
C THR A 124 2.41 -17.38 -8.94
N PRO A 125 3.30 -16.96 -8.02
CA PRO A 125 3.38 -17.60 -6.72
C PRO A 125 2.13 -17.34 -5.88
N ASN A 126 1.50 -18.41 -5.40
CA ASN A 126 0.26 -18.28 -4.63
C ASN A 126 0.43 -17.39 -3.40
N TRP A 127 1.57 -17.48 -2.71
CA TRP A 127 1.86 -16.68 -1.52
C TRP A 127 1.90 -15.17 -1.81
N SER A 128 2.53 -14.74 -2.91
CA SER A 128 2.61 -13.31 -3.27
C SER A 128 1.24 -12.79 -3.68
N SER A 129 0.49 -13.61 -4.43
CA SER A 129 -0.89 -13.33 -4.80
C SER A 129 -1.78 -13.14 -3.57
N TYR A 130 -1.71 -14.04 -2.57
CA TYR A 130 -2.46 -13.90 -1.32
C TYR A 130 -2.14 -12.61 -0.56
N VAL A 131 -0.86 -12.26 -0.45
CA VAL A 131 -0.44 -11.01 0.21
C VAL A 131 -1.06 -9.81 -0.50
N LEU A 132 -0.88 -9.70 -1.81
CA LEU A 132 -1.37 -8.54 -2.56
C LEU A 132 -2.91 -8.48 -2.60
N TRP A 133 -3.61 -9.60 -2.78
CA TRP A 133 -5.07 -9.64 -2.71
C TRP A 133 -5.60 -9.25 -1.33
N SER A 134 -4.94 -9.71 -0.26
CA SER A 134 -5.34 -9.35 1.10
C SER A 134 -5.23 -7.84 1.35
N ILE A 135 -4.15 -7.22 0.86
CA ILE A 135 -3.93 -5.77 0.93
C ILE A 135 -5.01 -5.04 0.14
N LEU A 136 -5.33 -5.49 -1.07
CA LEU A 136 -6.34 -4.86 -1.91
C LEU A 136 -7.73 -4.92 -1.28
N ILE A 137 -8.14 -6.08 -0.77
CA ILE A 137 -9.44 -6.23 -0.10
C ILE A 137 -9.48 -5.32 1.13
N ALA A 138 -8.41 -5.32 1.95
CA ALA A 138 -8.33 -4.48 3.13
C ALA A 138 -8.35 -2.98 2.79
N SER A 139 -7.64 -2.54 1.76
CA SER A 139 -7.62 -1.13 1.31
C SER A 139 -8.99 -0.69 0.80
N LEU A 140 -9.67 -1.54 0.03
CA LEU A 140 -11.02 -1.27 -0.46
C LEU A 140 -12.02 -1.18 0.70
N LEU A 141 -11.98 -2.12 1.64
CA LEU A 141 -12.84 -2.09 2.83
C LEU A 141 -12.59 -0.85 3.69
N LEU A 142 -11.33 -0.48 3.92
CA LEU A 142 -10.98 0.75 4.64
C LEU A 142 -11.48 2.01 3.92
N THR A 143 -11.33 2.07 2.60
CA THR A 143 -11.82 3.21 1.80
C THR A 143 -13.34 3.32 1.89
N LEU A 144 -14.04 2.19 1.79
CA LEU A 144 -15.49 2.13 1.77
C LEU A 144 -16.09 2.47 3.16
N THR A 145 -15.53 1.91 4.23
CA THR A 145 -15.94 2.20 5.62
C THR A 145 -15.70 3.65 6.00
N LEU A 146 -14.50 4.18 5.75
CA LEU A 146 -14.16 5.59 6.03
C LEU A 146 -14.94 6.55 5.12
N GLY A 147 -15.21 6.13 3.88
CA GLY A 147 -16.01 6.89 2.94
C GLY A 147 -17.47 7.04 3.36
N ILE A 148 -18.10 5.96 3.82
CA ILE A 148 -19.46 5.98 4.37
C ILE A 148 -19.50 6.84 5.64
N TYR A 149 -18.54 6.66 6.55
CA TYR A 149 -18.47 7.41 7.81
C TYR A 149 -18.30 8.92 7.57
N SER A 150 -17.55 9.29 6.53
CA SER A 150 -17.37 10.69 6.13
C SER A 150 -18.68 11.36 5.68
N ARG A 151 -19.60 10.59 5.08
CA ARG A 151 -20.83 11.13 4.47
C ARG A 151 -21.97 11.35 5.48
N LYS A 152 -21.98 10.61 6.60
CA LYS A 152 -23.05 10.67 7.62
C LYS A 152 -23.01 11.89 8.57
N SER A 153 -22.04 12.79 8.42
CA SER A 153 -21.88 13.96 9.29
C SER A 153 -22.25 15.28 8.58
N VAL A 154 -23.18 15.22 7.64
CA VAL A 154 -23.85 16.41 7.08
C VAL A 154 -25.18 16.59 7.82
#